data_AF-A0A9J7AAW4-F1
#
_entry.id   AF-A0A9J7AAW4-F1
#
_cell.length_a   1.000
_cell.length_b   1.000
_cell.length_c   1.000
_cell.angle_alpha   90.00
_cell.angle_beta   90.00
_cell.angle_gamma   90.00
#
_symmetry.space_group_name_H-M   'P 1'
#
loop_
_entity.id
_entity.type
_entity.pdbx_description
1 polymer ?
#
loop_
_entity_poly.entity_id
_entity_poly.type
_entity_poly.pdbx_seq_one_letter_code
_entity_poly.pdbx_strand_id
1 'polypeptide(L)'
;MTKFNTVQPIAQPDSGLTELVLTQGAGQSWHMVLPMIAHLSHQCDQRWLTWVTREPVPSHLLAQFNVDTSHLRLVHCKDDEQQLWVSWDALALGNSHTVIASPGKLNRQEFAQLERAAQLGACQGLLIRER
;
A
#
# COMPACT_ATOMS: atom_id res chain seq x y z
N MET A 1 46.66 -6.10 -15.04
CA MET A 1 45.34 -6.64 -15.42
C MET A 1 44.30 -6.03 -14.50
N THR A 2 43.63 -4.98 -14.97
CA THR A 2 42.62 -4.23 -14.22
C THR A 2 41.33 -5.06 -14.18
N LYS A 3 40.88 -5.44 -12.99
CA LYS A 3 39.63 -6.19 -12.82
C LYS A 3 38.47 -5.25 -13.09
N PHE A 4 37.65 -5.58 -14.09
CA PHE A 4 36.38 -4.91 -14.34
C PHE A 4 35.46 -5.19 -13.16
N ASN A 5 35.04 -4.13 -12.47
CA ASN A 5 34.05 -4.21 -11.42
C ASN A 5 32.69 -4.49 -12.06
N THR A 6 32.20 -5.73 -11.95
CA THR A 6 30.86 -6.08 -12.39
C THR A 6 29.88 -5.36 -11.49
N VAL A 7 29.27 -4.29 -11.99
CA VAL A 7 28.13 -3.65 -11.32
C VAL A 7 27.05 -4.72 -11.20
N GLN A 8 26.83 -5.20 -9.97
CA GLN A 8 25.69 -6.06 -9.69
C GLN A 8 24.43 -5.27 -10.07
N PRO A 9 23.47 -5.87 -10.80
CA PRO A 9 22.20 -5.20 -11.04
C PRO A 9 21.61 -4.85 -9.67
N ILE A 10 21.36 -3.56 -9.46
CA ILE A 10 20.64 -3.07 -8.29
C ILE A 10 19.34 -3.89 -8.28
N ALA A 11 19.10 -4.67 -7.21
CA ALA A 11 17.85 -5.40 -7.07
C ALA A 11 16.72 -4.41 -7.28
N GLN A 12 15.95 -4.58 -8.36
CA GLN A 12 14.81 -3.73 -8.61
C GLN A 12 13.88 -3.90 -7.40
N PRO A 13 13.43 -2.81 -6.76
CA PRO A 13 12.51 -2.95 -5.64
C PRO A 13 11.36 -3.81 -6.14
N ASP A 14 11.03 -4.88 -5.42
CA ASP A 14 9.86 -5.67 -5.75
C ASP A 14 8.69 -4.69 -5.88
N SER A 15 7.95 -4.75 -6.99
CA SER A 15 6.79 -3.89 -7.26
C SER A 15 5.67 -4.78 -7.78
N GLY A 16 4.44 -4.52 -7.34
CA GLY A 16 3.30 -5.36 -7.70
C GLY A 16 2.13 -5.15 -6.75
N LEU A 17 1.08 -5.96 -6.92
CA LEU A 17 -0.08 -5.95 -6.06
C LEU A 17 -0.16 -7.22 -5.23
N THR A 18 -0.44 -7.06 -3.95
CA THR A 18 -0.82 -8.14 -3.03
C THR A 18 -2.25 -7.91 -2.58
N GLU A 19 -3.09 -8.94 -2.61
CA GLU A 19 -4.45 -8.89 -2.07
C GLU A 19 -4.55 -9.60 -0.72
N LEU A 20 -5.09 -8.90 0.27
CA LEU A 20 -5.46 -9.44 1.57
C LEU A 20 -6.99 -9.53 1.64
N VAL A 21 -7.53 -10.75 1.59
CA VAL A 21 -8.97 -10.99 1.60
C VAL A 21 -9.42 -11.42 3.00
N LEU A 22 -10.28 -10.60 3.61
CA LEU A 22 -10.83 -10.77 4.95
C LEU A 22 -12.31 -11.18 4.87
N THR A 23 -12.81 -11.90 5.86
CA THR A 23 -14.24 -12.25 5.94
C THR A 23 -15.03 -11.09 6.54
N GLN A 24 -16.15 -10.71 5.90
CA GLN A 24 -17.12 -9.72 6.40
C GLN A 24 -17.54 -10.02 7.86
N GLY A 25 -17.66 -8.98 8.67
CA GLY A 25 -18.16 -9.10 10.05
C GLY A 25 -17.15 -9.62 11.08
N ALA A 26 -15.88 -9.82 10.71
CA ALA A 26 -14.81 -9.95 11.68
C ALA A 26 -14.62 -8.60 12.39
N GLY A 27 -15.29 -8.38 13.52
CA GLY A 27 -15.10 -7.21 14.38
C GLY A 27 -13.65 -7.01 14.89
N GLN A 28 -12.71 -7.86 14.45
CA GLN A 28 -11.28 -7.86 14.76
C GLN A 28 -10.36 -7.76 13.53
N SER A 29 -10.88 -7.45 12.32
CA SER A 29 -10.07 -7.29 11.10
C SER A 29 -8.85 -6.39 11.32
N TRP A 30 -9.02 -5.29 12.04
CA TRP A 30 -7.94 -4.37 12.39
C TRP A 30 -6.81 -5.00 13.20
N HIS A 31 -7.10 -5.92 14.12
CA HIS A 31 -6.09 -6.56 14.94
C HIS A 31 -5.19 -7.51 14.12
N MET A 32 -5.66 -7.97 12.96
CA MET A 32 -4.86 -8.75 12.01
C MET A 32 -4.09 -7.85 11.04
N VAL A 33 -4.71 -6.76 10.58
CA VAL A 33 -4.11 -5.88 9.56
C VAL A 33 -3.07 -4.93 10.16
N LEU A 34 -3.34 -4.35 11.33
CA LEU A 34 -2.50 -3.29 11.91
C LEU A 34 -1.06 -3.73 12.24
N PRO A 35 -0.77 -4.96 12.70
CA PRO A 35 0.61 -5.41 12.86
C PRO A 35 1.41 -5.38 11.55
N MET A 36 0.78 -5.72 10.43
CA MET A 36 1.41 -5.63 9.11
C MET A 36 1.61 -4.17 8.68
N ILE A 37 0.63 -3.30 8.92
CA ILE A 37 0.77 -1.86 8.64
C ILE A 37 1.87 -1.24 9.49
N ALA A 38 1.96 -1.61 10.77
CA ALA A 38 3.03 -1.18 11.64
C ALA A 38 4.38 -1.64 11.08
N HIS A 39 4.51 -2.92 10.72
CA HIS A 39 5.74 -3.42 10.09
C HIS A 39 6.14 -2.61 8.85
N LEU A 40 5.20 -2.38 7.91
CA LEU A 40 5.43 -1.58 6.71
C LEU A 40 5.83 -0.14 7.02
N SER A 41 5.24 0.48 8.04
CA SER A 41 5.53 1.87 8.42
C SER A 41 6.98 2.10 8.85
N HIS A 42 7.66 1.04 9.33
CA HIS A 42 9.07 1.08 9.76
C HIS A 42 10.05 0.60 8.66
N GLN A 43 9.59 0.23 7.45
CA GLN A 43 10.46 -0.35 6.42
C GLN A 43 11.22 0.69 5.57
N CYS A 44 10.74 1.92 5.48
CA CYS A 44 11.31 2.91 4.58
C CYS A 44 11.06 4.35 5.07
N ASP A 45 12.15 5.08 5.30
CA ASP A 45 12.09 6.47 5.79
C ASP A 45 12.13 7.52 4.66
N GLN A 46 12.28 7.08 3.41
CA GLN A 46 12.50 7.97 2.25
C GLN A 46 11.26 8.13 1.37
N ARG A 47 10.27 7.23 1.49
CA ARG A 47 9.03 7.25 0.71
C ARG A 47 7.84 6.95 1.61
N TRP A 48 6.70 7.53 1.28
CA TRP A 48 5.49 7.41 2.09
C TRP A 48 4.99 5.96 2.18
N LEU A 49 4.46 5.57 3.34
CA LEU A 49 3.40 4.57 3.40
C LEU A 49 2.09 5.32 3.15
N THR A 50 1.49 5.14 1.98
CA THR A 50 0.21 5.82 1.68
C THR A 50 -0.94 4.88 1.94
N TRP A 51 -1.96 5.33 2.66
CA TRP A 51 -3.18 4.58 2.93
C TRP A 51 -4.39 5.34 2.43
N VAL A 52 -5.01 4.81 1.38
CA VAL A 52 -6.20 5.34 0.73
C VAL A 52 -7.43 4.60 1.24
N THR A 53 -8.30 5.28 1.99
CA THR A 53 -9.44 4.65 2.66
C THR A 53 -10.68 5.56 2.65
N ARG A 54 -11.87 4.96 2.68
CA ARG A 54 -13.13 5.67 2.92
C ARG A 54 -13.45 5.73 4.40
N GLU A 55 -13.09 4.66 5.12
CA GLU A 55 -13.37 4.54 6.54
C GLU A 55 -12.36 5.33 7.38
N PRO A 56 -12.79 5.92 8.50
CA PRO A 56 -11.89 6.57 9.44
C PRO A 56 -10.94 5.54 10.05
N VAL A 57 -9.65 5.88 10.10
CA VAL A 57 -8.64 5.04 10.77
C VAL A 57 -8.54 5.48 12.23
N PRO A 58 -8.86 4.62 13.21
CA PRO A 58 -8.85 5.03 14.60
C PRO A 58 -7.41 5.29 15.08
N SER A 59 -7.09 6.54 15.40
CA SER A 59 -5.74 6.95 15.83
C SER A 59 -5.24 6.20 17.07
N HIS A 60 -6.15 5.86 18.00
CA HIS A 60 -5.81 5.06 19.17
C HIS A 60 -5.32 3.65 18.80
N LEU A 61 -5.86 3.03 17.74
CA LEU A 61 -5.39 1.73 17.27
C LEU A 61 -4.01 1.86 16.60
N LEU A 62 -3.76 2.91 15.83
CA LEU A 62 -2.43 3.17 15.25
C LEU A 62 -1.36 3.25 16.36
N ALA A 63 -1.65 3.98 17.43
CA ALA A 63 -0.78 4.08 18.59
C ALA A 63 -0.62 2.74 19.32
N GLN A 64 -1.72 2.02 19.55
CA GLN A 64 -1.72 0.71 20.22
C GLN A 64 -0.85 -0.33 19.50
N PHE A 65 -0.83 -0.31 18.17
CA PHE A 65 -0.04 -1.23 17.35
C PHE A 65 1.33 -0.67 16.95
N ASN A 66 1.76 0.46 17.52
CA ASN A 66 3.05 1.10 17.26
C ASN A 66 3.32 1.39 15.77
N VAL A 67 2.29 1.82 15.04
CA VAL A 67 2.44 2.31 13.66
C VAL A 67 3.24 3.61 13.68
N ASP A 68 4.33 3.68 12.90
CA ASP A 68 5.03 4.93 12.68
C ASP A 68 4.18 5.85 11.80
N THR A 69 3.83 7.01 12.34
CA THR A 69 3.00 8.00 11.66
C THR A 69 3.83 9.13 11.04
N SER A 70 5.15 9.15 11.25
CA SER A 70 6.05 10.18 10.69
C SER A 70 6.11 10.13 9.16
N HIS A 71 6.01 8.93 8.58
CA HIS A 71 6.02 8.67 7.14
C HIS A 71 4.72 8.00 6.63
N LEU A 72 3.62 8.15 7.38
CA LEU A 72 2.28 7.69 7.00
C LEU A 72 1.49 8.82 6.34
N ARG A 73 0.98 8.59 5.13
CA ARG A 73 0.04 9.48 4.44
C ARG A 73 -1.35 8.85 4.44
N LEU A 74 -2.28 9.41 5.20
CA LEU A 74 -3.70 9.02 5.15
C LEU A 74 -4.44 9.87 4.12
N VAL A 75 -5.11 9.24 3.16
CA VAL A 75 -5.96 9.90 2.16
C VAL A 75 -7.37 9.37 2.28
N HIS A 76 -8.30 10.25 2.66
CA HIS A 76 -9.71 9.92 2.79
C HIS A 76 -10.46 10.17 1.48
N CYS A 77 -11.13 9.13 0.98
CA CYS A 77 -11.92 9.20 -0.24
C CYS A 77 -13.42 9.15 0.07
N LYS A 78 -14.23 9.82 -0.77
CA LYS A 78 -15.68 9.92 -0.61
C LYS A 78 -16.42 8.70 -1.15
N ASP A 79 -15.89 8.09 -2.21
CA ASP A 79 -16.49 6.97 -2.95
C ASP A 79 -15.41 6.02 -3.51
N ASP A 80 -15.87 4.88 -4.03
CA ASP A 80 -14.98 3.82 -4.55
C ASP A 80 -14.25 4.26 -5.83
N GLU A 81 -14.88 5.10 -6.65
CA GLU A 81 -14.26 5.65 -7.87
C GLU A 81 -13.07 6.54 -7.52
N GLN A 82 -13.25 7.46 -6.56
CA GLN A 82 -12.16 8.28 -6.06
C GLN A 82 -11.09 7.42 -5.40
N GLN A 83 -11.48 6.40 -4.61
CA GLN A 83 -10.51 5.52 -3.97
C GLN A 83 -9.65 4.77 -5.00
N LEU A 84 -10.27 4.25 -6.07
CA LEU A 84 -9.56 3.59 -7.17
C LEU A 84 -8.61 4.55 -7.88
N TRP A 85 -9.10 5.74 -8.26
CA TRP A 85 -8.30 6.75 -8.95
C TRP A 85 -7.12 7.25 -8.11
N VAL A 86 -7.35 7.58 -6.84
CA VAL A 86 -6.28 8.02 -5.92
C VAL A 86 -5.28 6.90 -5.67
N SER A 87 -5.73 5.65 -5.58
CA SER A 87 -4.82 4.50 -5.43
C SER A 87 -3.94 4.33 -6.66
N TRP A 88 -4.51 4.45 -7.87
CA TRP A 88 -3.76 4.43 -9.12
C TRP A 88 -2.72 5.55 -9.19
N ASP A 89 -3.12 6.78 -8.86
CA ASP A 89 -2.24 7.96 -8.91
C ASP A 89 -1.10 7.85 -7.90
N ALA A 90 -1.40 7.47 -6.65
CA ALA A 90 -0.41 7.29 -5.60
C ALA A 90 0.61 6.19 -5.93
N LEU A 91 0.16 5.10 -6.60
CA LEU A 91 1.04 4.04 -7.08
C LEU A 91 1.93 4.56 -8.22
N ALA A 92 1.35 5.20 -9.23
CA ALA A 92 2.05 5.67 -10.42
C ALA A 92 3.10 6.77 -10.14
N LEU A 93 2.83 7.65 -9.18
CA LEU A 93 3.73 8.75 -8.82
C LEU A 93 5.05 8.29 -8.18
N GLY A 94 5.13 7.07 -7.65
CA GLY A 94 6.36 6.49 -7.10
C GLY A 94 6.88 7.08 -5.79
N ASN A 95 6.18 8.08 -5.24
CA ASN A 95 6.54 8.76 -3.99
C ASN A 95 6.21 7.93 -2.73
N SER A 96 5.55 6.78 -2.89
CA SER A 96 5.23 5.84 -1.81
C SER A 96 6.07 4.57 -1.97
N HIS A 97 6.51 3.94 -0.88
CA HIS A 97 7.06 2.59 -0.99
C HIS A 97 5.93 1.55 -1.07
N THR A 98 4.85 1.78 -0.31
CA THR A 98 3.65 0.95 -0.32
C THR A 98 2.41 1.84 -0.36
N VAL A 99 1.43 1.45 -1.16
CA VAL A 99 0.07 2.03 -1.19
C VAL A 99 -0.92 0.98 -0.69
N ILE A 100 -1.58 1.26 0.42
CA ILE A 100 -2.64 0.43 1.01
C ILE A 100 -3.98 1.01 0.55
N ALA A 101 -4.86 0.16 0.01
CA ALA A 101 -6.18 0.59 -0.41
C ALA A 101 -7.24 -0.48 -0.16
N SER A 102 -8.49 -0.07 0.00
CA SER A 102 -9.67 -0.93 0.10
C SER A 102 -10.74 -0.57 -0.95
N PRO A 103 -10.42 -0.60 -2.26
CA PRO A 103 -11.29 -0.07 -3.33
C PRO A 103 -12.52 -0.96 -3.65
N GLY A 104 -12.95 -1.79 -2.71
CA GLY A 104 -14.07 -2.71 -2.89
C GLY A 104 -13.81 -3.81 -3.93
N LYS A 105 -14.78 -4.04 -4.81
CA LYS A 105 -14.69 -5.06 -5.86
C LYS A 105 -14.04 -4.47 -7.11
N LEU A 106 -12.86 -4.98 -7.44
CA LEU A 106 -12.19 -4.65 -8.68
C LEU A 106 -12.53 -5.67 -9.78
N ASN A 107 -12.77 -5.16 -10.98
CA ASN A 107 -12.77 -5.98 -12.18
C ASN A 107 -11.34 -6.23 -12.68
N ARG A 108 -11.19 -7.12 -13.66
CA ARG A 108 -9.87 -7.52 -14.18
C ARG A 108 -9.09 -6.35 -14.79
N GLN A 109 -9.76 -5.40 -15.43
CA GLN A 109 -9.12 -4.26 -16.05
C GLN A 109 -8.62 -3.27 -15.00
N GLU A 110 -9.43 -2.99 -13.98
CA GLU A 110 -9.06 -2.10 -12.86
C GLU A 110 -7.86 -2.66 -12.09
N PHE A 111 -7.87 -3.97 -11.80
CA PHE A 111 -6.73 -4.63 -11.16
C PHE A 111 -5.45 -4.49 -12.00
N ALA A 112 -5.53 -4.78 -13.30
CA ALA A 112 -4.39 -4.67 -14.21
C ALA A 112 -3.92 -3.21 -14.43
N GLN A 113 -4.77 -2.22 -14.19
CA GLN A 113 -4.36 -0.81 -14.21
C GLN A 113 -3.57 -0.44 -12.94
N LEU A 114 -4.03 -0.87 -11.77
CA LEU A 114 -3.31 -0.68 -10.52
C LEU A 114 -1.96 -1.40 -10.53
N GLU A 115 -1.89 -2.61 -11.09
CA GLU A 115 -0.64 -3.38 -11.17
C GLU A 115 0.40 -2.67 -12.04
N ARG A 116 -0.01 -2.13 -13.18
CA ARG A 116 0.87 -1.32 -14.04
C ARG A 116 1.29 -0.02 -13.36
N ALA A 117 0.41 0.62 -12.60
CA ALA A 117 0.76 1.81 -11.82
C ALA A 117 1.81 1.49 -10.74
N ALA A 118 1.66 0.36 -10.04
CA ALA A 118 2.62 -0.11 -9.05
C ALA A 118 4.00 -0.33 -9.67
N GLN A 119 4.06 -0.97 -10.84
CA GLN A 119 5.29 -1.16 -11.60
C GLN A 119 5.91 0.17 -12.04
N LEU A 120 5.10 1.11 -12.55
CA LEU A 120 5.55 2.43 -13.00
C LEU A 120 6.21 3.23 -11.87
N GLY A 121 5.62 3.23 -10.67
CA GLY A 121 6.16 3.94 -9.53
C GLY A 121 7.19 3.17 -8.70
N ALA A 122 7.53 1.93 -9.07
CA ALA A 122 8.31 1.02 -8.22
C ALA A 122 7.75 0.94 -6.79
N CYS A 123 6.43 0.76 -6.71
CA CYS A 123 5.64 0.70 -5.49
C CYS A 123 5.11 -0.72 -5.25
N GLN A 124 4.94 -1.07 -3.99
CA GLN A 124 4.06 -2.16 -3.57
C GLN A 124 2.62 -1.63 -3.44
N GLY A 125 1.65 -2.39 -3.89
CA GLY A 125 0.24 -2.16 -3.59
C GLY A 125 -0.30 -3.26 -2.70
N LEU A 126 -0.95 -2.89 -1.60
CA LEU A 126 -1.64 -3.80 -0.70
C LEU A 126 -3.15 -3.51 -0.75
N LEU A 127 -3.90 -4.40 -1.38
CA LEU A 127 -5.34 -4.27 -1.49
C LEU A 127 -6.02 -5.07 -0.38
N ILE A 128 -6.71 -4.38 0.52
CA ILE A 128 -7.50 -4.99 1.59
C ILE A 128 -8.94 -5.13 1.08
N ARG A 129 -9.44 -6.36 1.03
CA ARG A 129 -10.78 -6.67 0.53
C ARG A 129 -11.55 -7.45 1.55
N GLU A 130 -12.85 -7.21 1.60
CA GLU A 130 -13.78 -8.01 2.38
C GLU A 130 -14.60 -8.91 1.45
N ARG A 131 -14.81 -10.16 1.86
CA ARG A 131 -15.65 -11.16 1.16
C ARG A 131 -16.78 -11.66 2.03
#